data_AF-A0A2E8EUS1-F1
#
_entry.id   AF-A0A2E8EUS1-F1
#
_cell.length_a   1.000
_cell.length_b   1.000
_cell.length_c   1.000
_cell.angle_alpha   90.00
_cell.angle_beta   90.00
_cell.angle_gamma   90.00
#
_symmetry.space_group_name_H-M   'P 1'
#
loop_
_entity.id
_entity.type
_entity.pdbx_description
1 polymer ?
#
loop_
_entity_poly.entity_id
_entity_poly.type
_entity_poly.pdbx_seq_one_letter_code
_entity_poly.pdbx_strand_id
1 'polypeptide(L)' 'MKTVFVSGRFNVLHPGHIRLFKFAKECGDKLIVAVESDELSAEGAHVPEKMR' A
#
# COMPACT_ATOMS: atom_id res chain seq x y z
N MET A 1 14.20 -7.93 15.07
CA MET A 1 13.75 -7.07 13.96
C MET A 1 12.47 -7.64 13.36
N LYS A 2 11.33 -7.00 13.61
CA LYS A 2 10.02 -7.39 13.10
C LYS A 2 9.69 -6.60 11.83
N THR A 3 9.35 -7.30 10.76
CA THR A 3 8.90 -6.70 9.50
C THR A 3 7.38 -6.82 9.39
N VAL A 4 6.72 -5.73 9.07
CA VAL A 4 5.28 -5.64 8.78
C VAL A 4 5.11 -5.48 7.27
N PHE A 5 4.12 -6.18 6.72
CA PHE A 5 3.80 -6.16 5.30
C PHE A 5 2.37 -5.69 5.10
N VAL A 6 2.16 -4.78 4.14
CA VAL A 6 0.85 -4.32 3.70
C VAL A 6 0.84 -4.37 2.17
N SER A 7 -0.20 -4.92 1.56
CA SER A 7 -0.42 -4.87 0.11
C SER A 7 -1.72 -4.16 -0.23
N GLY A 8 -1.78 -3.57 -1.41
CA GLY A 8 -3.01 -3.02 -1.96
C GLY A 8 -2.81 -2.24 -3.23
N ARG A 9 -3.92 -1.79 -3.81
CA ARG A 9 -3.93 -0.97 -5.03
C ARG A 9 -3.41 0.44 -4.78
N PHE A 10 -3.87 1.11 -3.72
CA PHE A 10 -3.46 2.49 -3.39
C PHE A 10 -3.63 3.53 -4.52
N ASN A 11 -4.66 3.41 -5.36
CA ASN A 11 -4.95 4.31 -6.51
C ASN A 11 -4.64 5.79 -6.25
N VAL A 12 -5.44 6.43 -5.39
CA VAL A 12 -5.18 7.79 -4.93
C VAL A 12 -4.89 7.70 -3.44
N LEU A 13 -3.69 8.13 -3.05
CA LEU A 13 -3.35 8.24 -1.64
C LEU A 13 -4.22 9.30 -0.97
N HIS A 14 -4.90 8.89 0.09
CA HIS A 14 -5.75 9.74 0.89
C HIS A 14 -5.47 9.50 2.39
N PRO A 15 -5.96 10.36 3.30
CA PRO A 15 -5.63 10.26 4.72
C PRO A 15 -5.90 8.88 5.36
N GLY A 16 -6.88 8.12 4.85
CA GLY A 16 -7.10 6.72 5.25
C GLY A 16 -5.88 5.80 5.07
N HIS A 17 -5.21 5.82 3.92
CA HIS A 17 -4.01 5.02 3.67
C HIS A 17 -2.84 5.45 4.57
N ILE A 18 -2.68 6.76 4.78
CA ILE A 18 -1.63 7.27 5.67
C ILE A 18 -1.85 6.80 7.11
N ARG A 19 -3.10 6.78 7.60
CA ARG A 19 -3.42 6.20 8.92
C ARG A 19 -3.11 4.71 8.98
N LEU A 20 -3.46 3.95 7.93
CA LEU A 20 -3.12 2.53 7.82
C LEU A 20 -1.60 2.31 7.89
N PHE A 21 -0.81 3.05 7.11
CA PHE A 21 0.65 2.89 7.09
C PHE A 21 1.31 3.30 8.41
N LYS A 22 0.82 4.35 9.07
CA LYS A 22 1.30 4.74 10.42
C LYS A 22 1.05 3.63 11.43
N PHE A 23 -0.18 3.13 11.51
CA PHE A 23 -0.52 2.02 12.38
C PHE A 23 0.31 0.75 12.07
N ALA A 24 0.47 0.41 10.79
CA ALA A 24 1.28 -0.73 10.38
C ALA A 24 2.76 -0.57 10.76
N LYS A 25 3.30 0.65 10.65
CA LYS A 25 4.67 0.96 11.07
C LYS A 25 4.85 0.86 12.59
N GLU A 26 3.86 1.21 13.39
CA GLU A 26 3.89 1.04 14.85
C GLU A 26 3.94 -0.43 15.28
N CYS A 27 3.50 -1.35 14.40
CA CYS A 27 3.48 -2.77 14.68
C CYS A 27 4.84 -3.47 14.51
N GLY A 28 5.91 -2.79 14.06
CA GLY A 28 7.23 -3.40 13.91
C GLY A 28 8.36 -2.45 13.49
N ASP A 29 9.57 -2.99 13.35
CA ASP A 29 10.78 -2.22 13.09
C ASP A 29 10.90 -1.77 11.62
N LYS A 30 10.30 -2.53 10.69
CA LYS A 30 10.32 -2.25 9.25
C LYS A 30 8.91 -2.43 8.68
N LEU A 31 8.47 -1.50 7.83
CA LEU A 31 7.25 -1.62 7.05
C LEU A 31 7.61 -1.78 5.57
N ILE A 32 7.06 -2.79 4.92
CA ILE A 32 7.11 -2.99 3.46
C ILE A 32 5.68 -2.82 2.94
N VAL A 33 5.51 -1.93 1.96
CA VAL A 33 4.24 -1.70 1.28
C VAL A 33 4.37 -2.21 -0.15
N ALA A 34 3.59 -3.21 -0.52
CA ALA A 34 3.52 -3.72 -1.88
C ALA A 34 2.36 -3.07 -2.64
N VAL A 35 2.69 -2.47 -3.78
CA VAL A 35 1.71 -1.91 -4.72
C VAL A 35 1.34 -3.01 -5.71
N GLU A 36 0.06 -3.36 -5.77
CA GLU A 36 -0.43 -4.39 -6.70
C GLU A 36 -0.25 -3.90 -8.15
N SER A 37 0.16 -4.79 -9.07
CA SER A 37 0.34 -4.42 -10.48
C SER A 37 -1.00 -4.09 -11.16
N ASP A 38 -0.95 -3.35 -12.26
CA ASP A 38 -2.13 -3.04 -13.09
C ASP A 38 -2.74 -4.33 -13.66
N GLU A 39 -1.91 -5.33 -13.98
CA GLU A 39 -2.36 -6.66 -14.44
C GLU A 39 -3.22 -7.38 -13.37
N LEU A 40 -2.78 -7.37 -12.12
CA LEU A 40 -3.49 -8.02 -11.02
C LEU A 40 -4.73 -7.22 -10.59
N SER A 41 -4.65 -5.89 -10.69
CA SER A 41 -5.67 -4.96 -10.20
C SER A 41 -6.83 -4.75 -11.19
N ALA A 42 -6.65 -5.16 -12.45
CA ALA A 42 -7.64 -5.16 -13.53
C ALA A 42 -8.62 -3.96 -13.47
N GLU A 43 -9.91 -4.22 -13.25
CA GLU A 43 -10.99 -3.20 -13.24
C GLU A 43 -10.89 -2.18 -12.10
N GLY A 44 -10.05 -2.46 -11.10
CA GLY A 44 -9.90 -1.68 -9.89
C GLY A 44 -8.72 -0.71 -9.89
N ALA A 45 -7.84 -0.74 -10.90
CA ALA A 45 -6.74 0.21 -11.06
C ALA A 45 -7.20 1.42 -11.87
N HIS A 46 -7.40 2.55 -11.19
CA HIS A 46 -7.77 3.80 -11.85
C HIS A 46 -6.57 4.72 -12.08
N VAL A 47 -5.45 4.43 -11.42
CA VAL A 47 -4.18 5.15 -11.54
C VAL A 47 -3.11 4.14 -11.95
N PRO A 48 -2.25 4.43 -12.94
CA PRO A 48 -1.20 3.50 -13.37
C PRO A 48 -0.29 3.09 -12.20
N GLU A 49 0.14 1.83 -12.15
CA GLU A 49 0.96 1.27 -11.05
C GLU A 49 2.21 2.08 -10.72
N LYS A 50 2.83 2.72 -11.72
CA LYS A 50 4.03 3.55 -11.54
C LYS A 50 3.76 4.91 -10.89
N MET A 51 2.49 5.27 -10.75
CA MET A 51 2.01 6.54 -10.21
C MET A 51 1.28 6.36 -8.86
N ARG A 52 1.24 5.14 -8.32
CA ARG A 52 0.62 4.76 -7.04
C ARG A 52 1.69 4.59 -5.97
#